data_AF-A0A3M2RT79-F1
#
_entry.id   AF-A0A3M2RT79-F1
#
_cell.length_a   1.000
_cell.length_b   1.000
_cell.length_c   1.000
_cell.angle_alpha   90.00
_cell.angle_beta   90.00
_cell.angle_gamma   90.00
#
_symmetry.space_group_name_H-M   'P 1'
#
loop_
_entity.id
_entity.type
_entity.pdbx_description
1 polymer ?
#
loop_
_entity_poly.entity_id
_entity_poly.type
_entity_poly.pdbx_seq_one_letter_code
_entity_poly.pdbx_strand_id
1 'polypeptide(L)'
;MAHAMSVNQAAISVFESLSGNETVDFDIVLVVAFLLCLSVATLPNEDGPPFGVLDGTFVARLETWFLSGHQSPVGLRIGVWLQLLHIAIKRVGNPGLLSKSVSGLLHKNIKEIPSLTALDHEAHPADALYDIISAPIFTFYRQVQDISSQVADVTHYRRSRITAADQAEVTDILNSLKDSMCNLWQSRPAPLRLDAAELQQHFCSTIADPLITFAGLCSATYLTEVVAMGRILGHPSFASPEAKDAMQRIRDIVDGDRNASTERVLNPGYLRPLFLYAIESFDQEQTQWAVNRLKQIKSPISRSGFIASFIESHGEVQRMQGRRVTMKAFCYQRFGVPLPYF
;
A
#
# COMPACT_ATOMS: atom_id res chain seq x y z
N MET A 1 -19.01 3.14 -18.68
CA MET A 1 -17.99 2.10 -18.43
C MET A 1 -17.38 1.58 -19.73
N ALA A 2 -18.17 1.11 -20.70
CA ALA A 2 -17.66 0.62 -22.00
C ALA A 2 -16.76 1.62 -22.76
N HIS A 3 -17.11 2.91 -22.78
CA HIS A 3 -16.27 3.95 -23.41
C HIS A 3 -14.90 4.10 -22.72
N ALA A 4 -14.86 4.15 -21.40
CA ALA A 4 -13.62 4.27 -20.63
C ALA A 4 -12.70 3.06 -20.84
N MET A 5 -13.27 1.84 -20.88
CA MET A 5 -12.50 0.62 -21.18
C MET A 5 -11.95 0.64 -22.61
N SER A 6 -12.74 1.09 -23.59
CA SER A 6 -12.29 1.22 -24.98
C SER A 6 -11.15 2.24 -25.13
N VAL A 7 -11.24 3.39 -24.46
CA VAL A 7 -10.17 4.39 -24.44
C VAL A 7 -8.91 3.84 -23.77
N ASN A 8 -9.06 3.12 -22.66
CA ASN A 8 -7.92 2.49 -21.98
C ASN A 8 -7.23 1.44 -22.85
N GLN A 9 -7.99 0.61 -23.57
CA GLN A 9 -7.44 -0.38 -24.48
C GLN A 9 -6.68 0.27 -25.65
N ALA A 10 -7.22 1.35 -26.21
CA ALA A 10 -6.53 2.12 -27.25
C ALA A 10 -5.23 2.72 -26.71
N ALA A 11 -5.24 3.28 -25.49
CA ALA A 11 -4.04 3.84 -24.86
C ALA A 11 -2.96 2.77 -24.61
N ILE A 12 -3.36 1.56 -24.22
CA ILE A 12 -2.46 0.40 -24.06
C ILE A 12 -1.77 0.07 -25.39
N SER A 13 -2.53 -0.04 -26.49
CA SER A 13 -1.95 -0.35 -27.81
C SER A 13 -1.00 0.73 -28.30
N VAL A 14 -1.30 2.01 -28.05
CA VAL A 14 -0.40 3.12 -28.38
C VAL A 14 0.88 3.06 -27.56
N PHE A 15 0.79 2.67 -26.29
CA PHE A 15 1.94 2.59 -25.40
C PHE A 15 2.97 1.53 -25.80
N GLU A 16 2.55 0.40 -26.39
CA GLU A 16 3.50 -0.60 -26.91
C GLU A 16 4.40 0.02 -28.00
N SER A 17 3.81 0.82 -28.90
CA SER A 17 4.54 1.55 -29.93
C SER A 17 5.45 2.62 -29.33
N LEU A 18 4.96 3.36 -28.33
CA LEU A 18 5.74 4.38 -27.61
C LEU A 18 6.95 3.77 -26.88
N SER A 19 6.74 2.63 -26.24
CA SER A 19 7.78 1.89 -25.53
C SER A 19 8.88 1.41 -26.47
N GLY A 20 8.55 1.08 -27.71
CA GLY A 20 9.56 0.74 -28.73
C GLY A 20 10.32 1.93 -29.33
N ASN A 21 9.85 3.16 -29.12
CA ASN A 21 10.43 4.33 -29.76
C ASN A 21 11.63 4.88 -28.97
N GLU A 22 12.85 4.58 -29.42
CA GLU A 22 14.11 5.04 -28.81
C GLU A 22 14.31 6.56 -28.84
N THR A 23 13.60 7.28 -29.71
CA THR A 23 13.70 8.76 -29.80
C THR A 23 12.93 9.49 -28.69
N VAL A 24 12.01 8.79 -28.01
CA VAL A 24 11.21 9.36 -26.93
C VAL A 24 11.97 9.22 -25.62
N ASP A 25 12.07 10.29 -24.84
CA ASP A 25 12.65 10.26 -23.50
C ASP A 25 11.94 9.21 -22.63
N PHE A 26 12.72 8.35 -21.99
CA PHE A 26 12.18 7.28 -21.16
C PHE A 26 11.46 7.79 -19.91
N ASP A 27 11.78 9.00 -19.42
CA ASP A 27 11.02 9.64 -18.34
C ASP A 27 9.55 9.87 -18.74
N ILE A 28 9.31 10.26 -20.01
CA ILE A 28 7.96 10.40 -20.55
C ILE A 28 7.28 9.03 -20.63
N VAL A 29 8.01 8.00 -21.07
CA VAL A 29 7.49 6.62 -21.11
C VAL A 29 7.10 6.15 -19.70
N LEU A 30 7.90 6.45 -18.67
CA LEU A 30 7.58 6.13 -17.28
C LEU A 30 6.32 6.85 -16.78
N VAL A 31 6.15 8.14 -17.11
CA VAL A 31 4.92 8.88 -16.80
C VAL A 31 3.70 8.19 -17.40
N VAL A 32 3.74 7.85 -18.70
CA VAL A 32 2.62 7.19 -19.37
C VAL A 32 2.35 5.81 -18.78
N ALA A 33 3.40 5.03 -18.50
CA ALA A 33 3.29 3.73 -17.84
C ALA A 33 2.58 3.84 -16.48
N PHE A 34 2.92 4.84 -15.68
CA PHE A 34 2.29 5.11 -14.39
C PHE A 34 0.81 5.49 -14.53
N LEU A 35 0.47 6.36 -15.48
CA LEU A 35 -0.93 6.73 -15.74
C LEU A 35 -1.78 5.53 -16.19
N LEU A 36 -1.22 4.65 -17.02
CA LEU A 36 -1.89 3.40 -17.41
C LEU A 36 -2.09 2.47 -16.21
N CYS A 37 -1.08 2.33 -15.35
CA CYS A 37 -1.18 1.56 -14.12
C CYS A 37 -2.28 2.09 -13.19
N LEU A 38 -2.39 3.42 -13.04
CA LEU A 38 -3.47 4.06 -12.27
C LEU A 38 -4.84 3.79 -12.88
N SER A 39 -4.96 3.86 -14.22
CA SER A 39 -6.20 3.52 -14.92
C SER A 39 -6.63 2.08 -14.61
N VAL A 40 -5.71 1.12 -14.73
CA VAL A 40 -5.99 -0.29 -14.40
C VAL A 40 -6.39 -0.46 -12.92
N ALA A 41 -5.73 0.26 -12.01
CA ALA A 41 -6.07 0.22 -10.59
C ALA A 41 -7.47 0.77 -10.27
N THR A 42 -7.99 1.69 -11.10
CA THR A 42 -9.26 2.40 -10.87
C THR A 42 -10.44 1.78 -11.62
N LEU A 43 -10.20 1.07 -12.72
CA LEU A 43 -11.22 0.34 -13.44
C LEU A 43 -11.76 -0.83 -12.60
N PRO A 44 -13.01 -1.29 -12.83
CA PRO A 44 -13.55 -2.44 -12.13
C PRO A 44 -12.60 -3.62 -12.32
N ASN A 45 -12.21 -4.23 -11.21
CA ASN A 45 -11.31 -5.37 -11.20
C ASN A 45 -11.94 -6.48 -12.07
N GLU A 46 -11.32 -6.78 -13.20
CA GLU A 46 -11.55 -8.05 -13.90
C GLU A 46 -10.45 -9.01 -13.47
N ASP A 47 -10.79 -10.28 -13.21
CA ASP A 47 -9.78 -11.34 -13.05
C ASP A 47 -9.15 -11.59 -14.44
N GLY A 48 -8.26 -10.67 -14.85
CA GLY A 48 -7.51 -10.71 -16.10
C GLY A 48 -6.05 -11.13 -15.88
N PRO A 49 -5.32 -11.45 -16.96
CA PRO A 49 -3.88 -11.65 -16.87
C PRO A 49 -3.19 -10.39 -16.31
N PRO A 50 -1.96 -10.52 -15.76
CA PRO A 50 -1.17 -9.37 -15.33
C PRO A 50 -1.09 -8.32 -16.44
N PHE A 51 -0.92 -7.05 -16.06
CA PHE A 51 -0.71 -5.95 -17.00
C PHE A 51 0.62 -6.14 -17.75
N GLY A 52 0.61 -6.99 -18.79
CA GLY A 52 1.78 -7.45 -19.54
C GLY A 52 2.36 -6.42 -20.51
N VAL A 53 1.81 -5.21 -20.51
CA VAL A 53 2.22 -4.09 -21.36
C VAL A 53 3.60 -3.55 -20.97
N LEU A 54 4.03 -3.80 -19.74
CA LEU A 54 5.32 -3.38 -19.18
C LEU A 54 6.39 -4.48 -19.26
N ASP A 55 6.33 -5.33 -20.30
CA ASP A 55 7.33 -6.37 -20.55
C ASP A 55 8.12 -6.12 -21.85
N GLY A 56 9.04 -7.03 -22.18
CA GLY A 56 9.81 -6.97 -23.42
C GLY A 56 10.61 -5.68 -23.58
N THR A 57 10.27 -4.88 -24.60
CA THR A 57 10.99 -3.64 -24.95
C THR A 57 10.99 -2.61 -23.83
N PHE A 58 9.92 -2.54 -23.02
CA PHE A 58 9.88 -1.64 -21.87
C PHE A 58 10.98 -1.99 -20.84
N VAL A 59 11.17 -3.29 -20.55
CA VAL A 59 12.18 -3.77 -19.61
C VAL A 59 13.59 -3.44 -20.11
N ALA A 60 13.88 -3.73 -21.38
CA ALA A 60 15.19 -3.43 -21.97
C ALA A 60 15.54 -1.93 -21.92
N ARG A 61 14.54 -1.08 -22.14
CA ARG A 61 14.72 0.38 -22.02
C ARG A 61 14.85 0.84 -20.58
N LEU A 62 14.10 0.25 -19.65
CA LEU A 62 14.24 0.53 -18.22
C LEU A 62 15.65 0.19 -17.72
N GLU A 63 16.22 -0.93 -18.17
CA GLU A 63 17.61 -1.30 -17.88
C GLU A 63 18.59 -0.27 -18.42
N THR A 64 18.47 0.09 -19.70
CA THR A 64 19.31 1.12 -20.33
C THR A 64 19.19 2.47 -19.63
N TRP A 65 17.96 2.86 -19.26
CA TRP A 65 17.70 4.10 -18.52
C TRP A 65 18.41 4.10 -17.17
N PHE A 66 18.38 3.00 -16.41
CA PHE A 66 19.14 2.89 -15.16
C PHE A 66 20.66 2.90 -15.38
N LEU A 67 21.15 2.25 -16.44
CA LEU A 67 22.58 2.23 -16.77
C LEU A 67 23.13 3.61 -17.19
N SER A 68 22.28 4.49 -17.71
CA SER A 68 22.70 5.84 -18.13
C SER A 68 23.25 6.70 -16.98
N GLY A 69 22.85 6.42 -15.74
CA GLY A 69 23.28 7.17 -14.54
C GLY A 69 22.72 8.59 -14.41
N HIS A 70 21.85 9.04 -15.32
CA HIS A 70 21.31 10.41 -15.36
C HIS A 70 19.79 10.43 -15.20
N GLN A 71 19.25 9.67 -14.25
CA GLN A 71 17.81 9.62 -14.02
C GLN A 71 17.30 10.94 -13.45
N SER A 72 16.22 11.49 -14.00
CA SER A 72 15.63 12.69 -13.43
C SER A 72 14.98 12.40 -12.07
N PRO A 73 14.88 13.41 -11.18
CA PRO A 73 14.16 13.29 -9.92
C PRO A 73 12.70 12.84 -10.10
N VAL A 74 12.05 13.31 -11.17
CA VAL A 74 10.67 12.97 -11.51
C VAL A 74 10.57 11.50 -11.91
N GLY A 75 11.44 11.02 -12.79
CA GLY A 75 11.49 9.62 -13.22
C GLY A 75 11.69 8.66 -12.04
N LEU A 76 12.62 8.98 -11.13
CA LEU A 76 12.85 8.20 -9.91
C LEU A 76 11.62 8.19 -9.00
N ARG A 77 10.95 9.33 -8.80
CA ARG A 77 9.71 9.41 -8.03
C ARG A 77 8.59 8.58 -8.63
N ILE A 78 8.42 8.61 -9.95
CA ILE A 78 7.45 7.77 -10.66
C ILE A 78 7.77 6.29 -10.46
N GLY A 79 9.05 5.92 -10.52
CA GLY A 79 9.49 4.56 -10.21
C GLY A 79 9.08 4.11 -8.81
N VAL A 80 9.25 4.97 -7.79
CA VAL A 80 8.77 4.69 -6.43
C VAL A 80 7.24 4.56 -6.38
N TRP A 81 6.50 5.44 -7.03
CA TRP A 81 5.04 5.36 -7.08
C TRP A 81 4.53 4.09 -7.76
N LEU A 82 5.20 3.64 -8.83
CA LEU A 82 4.94 2.35 -9.47
C LEU A 82 5.15 1.18 -8.50
N GLN A 83 6.22 1.19 -7.70
CA GLN A 83 6.46 0.18 -6.67
C GLN A 83 5.34 0.18 -5.61
N LEU A 84 4.97 1.36 -5.10
CA LEU A 84 3.92 1.49 -4.09
C LEU A 84 2.56 1.00 -4.63
N LEU A 85 2.22 1.38 -5.85
CA LEU A 85 0.99 0.95 -6.51
C LEU A 85 0.97 -0.56 -6.76
N HIS A 86 2.10 -1.12 -7.23
CA HIS A 86 2.27 -2.57 -7.39
C HIS A 86 1.98 -3.31 -6.07
N ILE A 87 2.58 -2.84 -4.98
CA ILE A 87 2.45 -3.45 -3.65
C ILE A 87 1.02 -3.33 -3.13
N ALA A 88 0.38 -2.17 -3.28
CA ALA A 88 -1.01 -1.96 -2.89
C ALA A 88 -1.95 -2.94 -3.61
N ILE A 89 -1.74 -3.15 -4.91
CA ILE A 89 -2.58 -4.04 -5.71
C ILE A 89 -2.32 -5.50 -5.38
N LYS A 90 -1.05 -5.90 -5.19
CA LYS A 90 -0.62 -7.27 -4.88
C LYS A 90 -1.26 -7.86 -3.62
N ARG A 91 -1.74 -7.02 -2.71
CA ARG A 91 -2.47 -7.44 -1.51
C ARG A 91 -3.74 -8.19 -1.87
N VAL A 92 -4.28 -8.95 -0.91
CA VAL A 92 -5.49 -9.78 -1.10
C VAL A 92 -5.35 -10.87 -2.19
N GLY A 93 -4.13 -11.22 -2.55
CA GLY A 93 -3.86 -12.33 -3.48
C GLY A 93 -3.92 -11.98 -4.96
N ASN A 94 -3.87 -10.69 -5.32
CA ASN A 94 -3.71 -10.29 -6.72
C ASN A 94 -2.24 -10.45 -7.18
N PRO A 95 -1.97 -10.73 -8.47
CA PRO A 95 -0.62 -10.81 -8.99
C PRO A 95 0.23 -9.54 -8.90
N GLY A 96 -0.39 -8.36 -8.71
CA GLY A 96 0.27 -7.07 -8.83
C GLY A 96 0.28 -6.57 -10.28
N LEU A 97 0.64 -5.29 -10.48
CA LEU A 97 0.66 -4.66 -11.81
C LEU A 97 1.93 -4.87 -12.63
N LEU A 98 3.03 -5.19 -11.98
CA LEU A 98 4.35 -5.16 -12.58
C LEU A 98 4.87 -6.59 -12.68
N SER A 99 5.57 -6.90 -13.76
CA SER A 99 6.30 -8.16 -13.84
C SER A 99 7.45 -8.19 -12.83
N LYS A 100 7.94 -9.40 -12.55
CA LYS A 100 9.09 -9.59 -11.64
C LYS A 100 10.33 -8.84 -12.12
N SER A 101 10.52 -8.74 -13.44
CA SER A 101 11.64 -8.04 -14.05
C SER A 101 11.57 -6.54 -13.76
N VAL A 102 10.44 -5.88 -14.06
CA VAL A 102 10.27 -4.44 -13.77
C VAL A 102 10.38 -4.16 -12.29
N SER A 103 9.65 -4.91 -11.44
CA SER A 103 9.69 -4.71 -9.99
C SER A 103 11.10 -4.89 -9.43
N GLY A 104 11.83 -5.89 -9.93
CA GLY A 104 13.22 -6.17 -9.53
C GLY A 104 14.17 -5.04 -9.92
N LEU A 105 14.04 -4.49 -11.14
CA LEU A 105 14.85 -3.36 -11.60
C LEU A 105 14.60 -2.09 -10.79
N LEU A 106 13.33 -1.76 -10.53
CA LEU A 106 12.99 -0.60 -9.71
C LEU A 106 13.57 -0.74 -8.29
N HIS A 107 13.41 -1.90 -7.65
CA HIS A 107 13.89 -2.14 -6.28
C HIS A 107 15.43 -2.20 -6.19
N LYS A 108 16.07 -2.75 -7.22
CA LYS A 108 17.54 -2.82 -7.29
C LYS A 108 18.15 -1.44 -7.44
N ASN A 109 17.60 -0.58 -8.31
CA ASN A 109 18.28 0.65 -8.72
C ASN A 109 17.81 1.91 -7.95
N ILE A 110 16.56 1.97 -7.47
CA ILE A 110 16.06 3.15 -6.74
C ILE A 110 16.38 3.03 -5.25
N LYS A 111 17.51 3.60 -4.83
CA LYS A 111 17.93 3.61 -3.41
C LYS A 111 17.51 4.86 -2.68
N GLU A 112 17.70 6.00 -3.31
CA GLU A 112 17.33 7.31 -2.78
C GLU A 112 16.06 7.83 -3.44
N ILE A 113 15.31 8.65 -2.70
CA ILE A 113 14.03 9.18 -3.15
C ILE A 113 14.21 10.70 -3.22
N PRO A 114 14.37 11.26 -4.41
CA PRO A 114 14.69 12.67 -4.55
C PRO A 114 13.51 13.55 -4.11
N SER A 115 13.80 14.70 -3.51
CA SER A 115 12.78 15.74 -3.27
C SER A 115 12.38 16.37 -4.60
N LEU A 116 11.07 16.60 -4.80
CA LEU A 116 10.57 17.34 -5.95
C LEU A 116 10.49 18.84 -5.67
N THR A 117 10.42 19.24 -4.40
CA THR A 117 10.42 20.65 -3.99
C THR A 117 11.70 21.36 -4.41
N ALA A 118 12.81 20.64 -4.54
CA ALA A 118 14.06 21.17 -5.09
C ALA A 118 13.96 21.62 -6.57
N LEU A 119 12.94 21.18 -7.30
CA LEU A 119 12.68 21.59 -8.68
C LEU A 119 11.76 22.81 -8.78
N ASP A 120 11.10 23.19 -7.69
CA ASP A 120 10.18 24.32 -7.64
C ASP A 120 10.92 25.56 -7.10
N HIS A 121 11.23 26.49 -8.00
CA HIS A 121 11.92 27.73 -7.66
C HIS A 121 11.07 28.71 -6.84
N GLU A 122 9.75 28.49 -6.76
CA GLU A 122 8.81 29.31 -6.01
C GLU A 122 8.33 28.63 -4.71
N ALA A 123 8.89 27.46 -4.37
CA ALA A 123 8.49 26.69 -3.20
C ALA A 123 8.63 27.51 -1.91
N HIS A 124 7.60 27.45 -1.06
CA HIS A 124 7.63 28.11 0.24
C HIS A 124 8.70 27.44 1.13
N PRO A 125 9.51 28.18 1.91
CA PRO A 125 10.59 27.59 2.72
C PRO A 125 10.13 26.51 3.69
N ALA A 126 8.89 26.61 4.19
CA ALA A 126 8.31 25.58 5.06
C ALA A 126 8.13 24.23 4.34
N ASP A 127 7.82 24.24 3.05
CA ASP A 127 7.61 23.02 2.24
C ASP A 127 8.96 22.32 2.02
N ALA A 128 10.01 23.09 1.72
CA ALA A 128 11.37 22.55 1.60
C ALA A 128 11.87 21.93 2.92
N LEU A 129 11.61 22.59 4.05
CA LEU A 129 11.94 22.04 5.38
C LEU A 129 11.13 20.77 5.69
N TYR A 130 9.83 20.79 5.42
CA TYR A 130 8.97 19.61 5.58
C TYR A 130 9.50 18.43 4.74
N ASP A 131 9.88 18.67 3.48
CA ASP A 131 10.44 17.64 2.61
C ASP A 131 11.71 17.02 3.18
N ILE A 132 12.63 17.84 3.71
CA ILE A 132 13.87 17.37 4.33
C ILE A 132 13.57 16.52 5.57
N ILE A 133 12.64 16.97 6.43
CA ILE A 133 12.30 16.29 7.69
C ILE A 133 11.51 14.99 7.43
N SER A 134 10.63 15.00 6.43
CA SER A 134 9.76 13.86 6.10
C SER A 134 10.44 12.79 5.25
N ALA A 135 11.50 13.12 4.50
CA ALA A 135 12.27 12.18 3.68
C ALA A 135 12.69 10.87 4.41
N PRO A 136 13.26 10.90 5.63
CA PRO A 136 13.59 9.67 6.35
C PRO A 136 12.34 8.89 6.79
N ILE A 137 11.22 9.57 7.09
CA ILE A 137 9.94 8.90 7.40
C ILE A 137 9.41 8.19 6.16
N PHE A 138 9.50 8.81 4.98
CA PHE A 138 9.10 8.19 3.72
C PHE A 138 10.00 7.01 3.34
N THR A 139 11.29 7.08 3.65
CA THR A 139 12.20 5.93 3.52
C THR A 139 11.76 4.77 4.40
N PHE A 140 11.44 5.04 5.67
CA PHE A 140 10.87 4.03 6.59
C PHE A 140 9.57 3.44 6.01
N TYR A 141 8.66 4.29 5.53
CA TYR A 141 7.41 3.84 4.92
C TYR A 141 7.67 2.89 3.76
N ARG A 142 8.55 3.26 2.81
CA ARG A 142 8.92 2.39 1.68
C ARG A 142 9.45 1.04 2.15
N GLN A 143 10.31 1.00 3.16
CA GLN A 143 10.83 -0.26 3.70
C GLN A 143 9.75 -1.13 4.32
N VAL A 144 8.75 -0.54 5.00
CA VAL A 144 7.55 -1.27 5.45
C VAL A 144 6.76 -1.83 4.26
N GLN A 145 6.63 -1.08 3.17
CA GLN A 145 5.95 -1.54 1.96
C GLN A 145 6.69 -2.70 1.29
N ASP A 146 8.02 -2.66 1.23
CA ASP A 146 8.84 -3.75 0.69
C ASP A 146 8.66 -5.05 1.49
N ILE A 147 8.62 -4.95 2.82
CA ILE A 147 8.29 -6.09 3.69
C ILE A 147 6.86 -6.55 3.44
N SER A 148 5.91 -5.62 3.34
CA SER A 148 4.51 -5.94 3.03
C SER A 148 4.34 -6.71 1.72
N SER A 149 5.14 -6.38 0.70
CA SER A 149 5.17 -7.09 -0.58
C SER A 149 5.58 -8.55 -0.41
N GLN A 150 6.57 -8.82 0.44
CA GLN A 150 7.05 -10.18 0.75
C GLN A 150 6.04 -10.95 1.60
N VAL A 151 5.38 -10.29 2.55
CA VAL A 151 4.26 -10.86 3.32
C VAL A 151 3.13 -11.30 2.39
N ALA A 152 2.82 -10.50 1.35
CA ALA A 152 1.79 -10.86 0.37
C ALA A 152 2.13 -12.14 -0.42
N ASP A 153 3.40 -12.41 -0.71
CA ASP A 153 3.86 -13.59 -1.46
C ASP A 153 3.72 -14.91 -0.69
N VAL A 154 3.70 -14.86 0.64
CA VAL A 154 3.56 -16.06 1.49
C VAL A 154 2.12 -16.32 1.95
N THR A 155 1.17 -15.51 1.47
CA THR A 155 -0.25 -15.77 1.70
C THR A 155 -0.70 -17.07 0.99
N HIS A 156 -1.77 -17.68 1.51
CA HIS A 156 -2.36 -18.89 0.91
C HIS A 156 -2.88 -18.69 -0.52
N TYR A 157 -3.02 -17.45 -0.98
CA TYR A 157 -3.41 -17.12 -2.35
C TYR A 157 -2.23 -17.24 -3.34
N ARG A 158 -1.00 -17.17 -2.86
CA ARG A 158 0.22 -17.06 -3.69
C ARG A 158 1.15 -18.25 -3.53
N ARG A 159 1.08 -18.93 -2.39
CA ARG A 159 1.93 -20.05 -2.05
C ARG A 159 1.10 -21.23 -1.57
N SER A 160 1.51 -22.44 -1.97
CA SER A 160 0.99 -23.68 -1.39
C SER A 160 1.23 -23.68 0.12
N ARG A 161 0.23 -24.16 0.85
CA ARG A 161 0.21 -24.26 2.31
C ARG A 161 -0.40 -25.60 2.76
N ILE A 162 -0.24 -26.62 1.91
CA ILE A 162 -0.95 -27.89 2.03
C ILE A 162 -0.17 -28.87 2.90
N THR A 163 1.17 -28.88 2.76
CA THR A 163 2.03 -29.81 3.51
C THR A 163 2.55 -29.19 4.81
N ALA A 164 2.98 -30.04 5.75
CA ALA A 164 3.66 -29.56 6.96
C ALA A 164 4.98 -28.83 6.62
N ALA A 165 5.68 -29.26 5.57
CA ALA A 165 6.86 -28.59 5.07
C ALA A 165 6.55 -27.20 4.52
N ASP A 166 5.45 -27.06 3.75
CA ASP A 166 4.98 -25.76 3.24
C ASP A 166 4.70 -24.78 4.39
N GLN A 167 4.08 -25.27 5.46
CA GLN A 167 3.76 -24.46 6.64
C GLN A 167 5.00 -24.06 7.43
N ALA A 168 5.97 -24.97 7.59
CA ALA A 168 7.25 -24.67 8.23
C ALA A 168 8.00 -23.59 7.46
N GLU A 169 8.11 -23.71 6.13
CA GLU A 169 8.79 -22.72 5.30
C GLU A 169 8.12 -21.34 5.36
N VAL A 170 6.79 -21.28 5.28
CA VAL A 170 6.04 -20.02 5.46
C VAL A 170 6.31 -19.41 6.84
N THR A 171 6.39 -20.24 7.87
CA THR A 171 6.68 -19.79 9.24
C THR A 171 8.08 -19.20 9.34
N ASP A 172 9.08 -19.87 8.77
CA ASP A 172 10.47 -19.41 8.78
C ASP A 172 10.62 -18.06 8.05
N ILE A 173 10.00 -17.92 6.87
CA ILE A 173 10.00 -16.66 6.11
C ILE A 173 9.35 -15.54 6.95
N LEU A 174 8.18 -15.79 7.54
CA LEU A 174 7.46 -14.78 8.32
C LEU A 174 8.20 -14.38 9.60
N ASN A 175 8.88 -15.32 10.26
CA ASN A 175 9.72 -14.99 11.43
C ASN A 175 10.87 -14.06 11.02
N SER A 176 11.55 -14.33 9.90
CA SER A 176 12.61 -13.45 9.38
C SER A 176 12.08 -12.06 9.00
N LEU A 177 10.90 -11.98 8.38
CA LEU A 177 10.25 -10.71 8.06
C LEU A 177 9.82 -9.95 9.32
N LYS A 178 9.38 -10.66 10.36
CA LYS A 178 9.03 -10.08 11.66
C LYS A 178 10.26 -9.49 12.35
N ASP A 179 11.39 -10.18 12.34
CA ASP A 179 12.66 -9.65 12.85
C ASP A 179 13.08 -8.39 12.09
N SER A 180 12.94 -8.41 10.76
CA SER A 180 13.20 -7.25 9.91
C SER A 180 12.29 -6.06 10.26
N MET A 181 11.01 -6.31 10.51
CA MET A 181 10.06 -5.29 10.97
C MET A 181 10.44 -4.73 12.33
N CYS A 182 10.77 -5.58 13.30
CA CYS A 182 11.23 -5.15 14.63
C CYS A 182 12.47 -4.26 14.52
N ASN A 183 13.48 -4.68 13.74
CA ASN A 183 14.69 -3.90 13.52
C ASN A 183 14.39 -2.54 12.86
N LEU A 184 13.50 -2.52 11.87
CA LEU A 184 13.06 -1.30 11.21
C LEU A 184 12.33 -0.36 12.19
N TRP A 185 11.47 -0.90 13.07
CA TRP A 185 10.81 -0.11 14.10
C TRP A 185 11.78 0.47 15.13
N GLN A 186 12.78 -0.30 15.57
CA GLN A 186 13.77 0.21 16.53
C GLN A 186 14.68 1.27 15.91
N SER A 187 15.04 1.12 14.64
CA SER A 187 15.88 2.07 13.90
C SER A 187 15.10 3.24 13.29
N ARG A 188 13.78 3.32 13.50
CA ARG A 188 12.91 4.36 12.91
C ARG A 188 13.44 5.78 13.15
N PRO A 189 13.26 6.72 12.22
CA PRO A 189 13.83 8.06 12.31
C PRO A 189 13.25 8.87 13.48
N ALA A 190 14.03 9.82 14.01
CA ALA A 190 13.67 10.57 15.21
C ALA A 190 12.29 11.27 15.13
N PRO A 191 11.91 11.96 14.03
CA PRO A 191 10.58 12.54 13.91
C PRO A 191 9.43 11.53 14.05
N LEU A 192 9.62 10.27 13.64
CA LEU A 192 8.61 9.20 13.77
C LEU A 192 8.51 8.64 15.21
N ARG A 193 9.46 8.97 16.09
CA ARG A 193 9.46 8.56 17.50
C ARG A 193 8.65 9.51 18.38
N LEU A 194 8.50 10.75 17.95
CA LEU A 194 7.81 11.81 18.67
C LEU A 194 6.29 11.60 18.63
N ASP A 195 5.62 12.07 19.67
CA ASP A 195 4.17 12.23 19.68
C ASP A 195 3.71 13.55 19.04
N ALA A 196 2.39 13.75 18.95
CA ALA A 196 1.83 14.91 18.28
C ALA A 196 2.16 16.22 19.03
N ALA A 197 2.14 16.19 20.36
CA ALA A 197 2.43 17.36 21.18
C ALA A 197 3.92 17.73 21.07
N GLU A 198 4.82 16.74 21.08
CA GLU A 198 6.25 16.94 20.87
C GLU A 198 6.55 17.52 19.47
N LEU A 199 5.90 17.00 18.42
CA LEU A 199 6.04 17.55 17.06
C LEU A 199 5.56 19.01 16.97
N GLN A 200 4.46 19.36 17.64
CA GLN A 200 3.95 20.73 17.70
C GLN A 200 4.84 21.67 18.53
N GLN A 201 5.59 21.14 19.51
CA GLN A 201 6.55 21.94 20.26
C GLN A 201 7.81 22.26 19.44
N HIS A 202 8.22 21.36 18.56
CA HIS A 202 9.46 21.50 17.79
C HIS A 202 9.28 22.20 16.43
N PHE A 203 8.07 22.18 15.86
CA PHE A 203 7.80 22.72 14.53
C PHE A 203 6.60 23.65 14.52
N CYS A 204 6.58 24.61 13.59
CA CYS A 204 5.37 25.41 13.33
C CYS A 204 4.26 24.53 12.74
N SER A 205 2.99 24.95 12.89
CA SER A 205 1.82 24.16 12.44
C SER A 205 1.90 23.72 10.98
N THR A 206 2.39 24.58 10.08
CA THR A 206 2.58 24.28 8.65
C THR A 206 3.45 23.05 8.40
N ILE A 207 4.41 22.75 9.29
CA ILE A 207 5.27 21.56 9.21
C ILE A 207 4.75 20.46 10.15
N ALA A 208 4.37 20.81 11.38
CA ALA A 208 3.95 19.88 12.41
C ALA A 208 2.72 19.07 11.98
N ASP A 209 1.66 19.72 11.49
CA ASP A 209 0.38 19.07 11.18
C ASP A 209 0.49 18.00 10.07
N PRO A 210 1.10 18.27 8.90
CA PRO A 210 1.31 17.23 7.89
C PRO A 210 2.29 16.15 8.38
N LEU A 211 3.28 16.50 9.19
CA LEU A 211 4.26 15.55 9.73
C LEU A 211 3.63 14.59 10.74
N ILE A 212 2.76 15.09 11.62
CA ILE A 212 1.95 14.30 12.56
C ILE A 212 1.08 13.31 11.79
N THR A 213 0.36 13.79 10.78
CA THR A 213 -0.50 12.96 9.93
C THR A 213 0.30 11.87 9.24
N PHE A 214 1.45 12.22 8.67
CA PHE A 214 2.30 11.29 7.96
C PHE A 214 2.94 10.24 8.90
N ALA A 215 3.41 10.67 10.07
CA ALA A 215 3.94 9.78 11.11
C ALA A 215 2.87 8.81 11.64
N GLY A 216 1.63 9.30 11.82
CA GLY A 216 0.46 8.51 12.16
C GLY A 216 0.19 7.42 11.12
N LEU A 217 0.15 7.79 9.84
CA LEU A 217 -0.05 6.85 8.73
C LEU A 217 1.06 5.78 8.66
N CYS A 218 2.33 6.18 8.81
CA CYS A 218 3.46 5.24 8.79
C CYS A 218 3.40 4.25 9.96
N SER A 219 3.02 4.74 11.15
CA SER A 219 2.84 3.90 12.34
C SER A 219 1.69 2.91 12.15
N ALA A 220 0.54 3.37 11.65
CA ALA A 220 -0.60 2.50 11.37
C ALA A 220 -0.27 1.43 10.32
N THR A 221 0.48 1.81 9.29
CA THR A 221 0.94 0.89 8.24
C THR A 221 1.87 -0.19 8.81
N TYR A 222 2.82 0.18 9.67
CA TYR A 222 3.68 -0.78 10.37
C TYR A 222 2.86 -1.78 11.19
N LEU A 223 1.93 -1.28 12.00
CA LEU A 223 1.06 -2.12 12.85
C LEU A 223 0.16 -3.03 12.00
N THR A 224 -0.28 -2.56 10.84
CA THR A 224 -1.07 -3.34 9.89
C THR A 224 -0.31 -4.58 9.42
N GLU A 225 0.99 -4.48 9.17
CA GLU A 225 1.80 -5.66 8.82
C GLU A 225 1.97 -6.64 9.99
N VAL A 226 2.06 -6.14 11.22
CA VAL A 226 2.07 -7.01 12.42
C VAL A 226 0.77 -7.83 12.48
N VAL A 227 -0.38 -7.18 12.26
CA VAL A 227 -1.68 -7.87 12.17
C VAL A 227 -1.71 -8.85 10.99
N ALA A 228 -1.21 -8.46 9.83
CA ALA A 228 -1.18 -9.30 8.63
C ALA A 228 -0.36 -10.58 8.85
N MET A 229 0.87 -10.46 9.36
CA MET A 229 1.73 -11.60 9.68
C MET A 229 1.10 -12.48 10.76
N GLY A 230 0.55 -11.86 11.82
CA GLY A 230 -0.18 -12.57 12.88
C GLY A 230 -1.39 -13.34 12.35
N ARG A 231 -2.11 -12.82 11.35
CA ARG A 231 -3.21 -13.52 10.67
C ARG A 231 -2.72 -14.72 9.86
N ILE A 232 -1.55 -14.62 9.22
CA ILE A 232 -1.00 -15.71 8.39
C ILE A 232 -0.46 -16.86 9.25
N LEU A 233 0.19 -16.52 10.38
CA LEU A 233 0.76 -17.47 11.35
C LEU A 233 -0.26 -18.01 12.35
N GLY A 234 -1.24 -17.19 12.73
CA GLY A 234 -2.10 -17.43 13.88
C GLY A 234 -3.22 -18.44 13.64
N HIS A 235 -3.78 -18.92 14.75
CA HIS A 235 -4.89 -19.87 14.74
C HIS A 235 -6.04 -19.38 13.83
N PRO A 236 -6.68 -20.26 13.05
CA PRO A 236 -7.73 -19.88 12.08
C PRO A 236 -8.91 -19.06 12.62
N SER A 237 -9.07 -19.03 13.94
CA SER A 237 -10.24 -18.47 14.61
C SER A 237 -9.97 -17.16 15.34
N PHE A 238 -8.72 -16.84 15.72
CA PHE A 238 -8.47 -15.68 16.59
C PHE A 238 -7.12 -15.01 16.34
N ALA A 239 -7.12 -13.69 16.55
CA ALA A 239 -5.94 -12.86 16.57
C ALA A 239 -4.98 -13.27 17.70
N SER A 240 -3.68 -13.27 17.40
CA SER A 240 -2.64 -13.42 18.43
C SER A 240 -2.67 -12.22 19.41
N PRO A 241 -2.13 -12.36 20.65
CA PRO A 241 -2.04 -11.24 21.58
C PRO A 241 -1.34 -10.01 20.98
N GLU A 242 -0.28 -10.24 20.22
CA GLU A 242 0.45 -9.19 19.51
C GLU A 242 -0.39 -8.52 18.41
N ALA A 243 -1.18 -9.29 17.64
CA ALA A 243 -2.08 -8.71 16.67
C ALA A 243 -3.19 -7.89 17.34
N LYS A 244 -3.69 -8.31 18.50
CA LYS A 244 -4.68 -7.54 19.29
C LYS A 244 -4.10 -6.23 19.81
N ASP A 245 -2.87 -6.23 20.32
CA ASP A 245 -2.16 -5.01 20.71
C ASP A 245 -1.99 -4.06 19.52
N ALA A 246 -1.53 -4.59 18.38
CA ALA A 246 -1.36 -3.81 17.16
C ALA A 246 -2.69 -3.22 16.67
N MET A 247 -3.78 -3.99 16.72
CA MET A 247 -5.13 -3.52 16.41
C MET A 247 -5.57 -2.38 17.34
N GLN A 248 -5.37 -2.51 18.64
CA GLN A 248 -5.71 -1.46 19.59
C GLN A 248 -4.94 -0.17 19.28
N ARG A 249 -3.63 -0.28 19.02
CA ARG A 249 -2.80 0.87 18.66
C ARG A 249 -3.19 1.51 17.32
N ILE A 250 -3.66 0.73 16.34
CA ILE A 250 -4.25 1.26 15.11
C ILE A 250 -5.48 2.11 15.44
N ARG A 251 -6.37 1.61 16.31
CA ARG A 251 -7.56 2.34 16.76
C ARG A 251 -7.19 3.65 17.46
N ASP A 252 -6.22 3.61 18.37
CA ASP A 252 -5.75 4.80 19.08
C ASP A 252 -5.16 5.85 18.12
N ILE A 253 -4.45 5.44 17.08
CA ILE A 253 -3.94 6.35 16.04
C ILE A 253 -5.07 6.99 15.23
N VAL A 254 -6.08 6.20 14.84
CA VAL A 254 -7.21 6.68 14.02
C VAL A 254 -8.12 7.62 14.82
N ASP A 255 -8.36 7.32 16.09
CA ASP A 255 -9.23 8.11 16.96
C ASP A 255 -8.51 9.31 17.60
N GLY A 256 -7.17 9.30 17.66
CA GLY A 256 -6.35 10.33 18.31
C GLY A 256 -5.88 11.47 17.40
N ASP A 257 -5.02 12.32 17.96
CA ASP A 257 -4.54 13.57 17.34
C ASP A 257 -3.60 13.35 16.14
N ARG A 258 -3.17 12.11 15.91
CA ARG A 258 -2.32 11.74 14.77
C ARG A 258 -3.08 11.68 13.43
N ASN A 259 -4.37 11.98 13.46
CA ASN A 259 -5.28 11.94 12.32
C ASN A 259 -5.92 13.32 12.04
N ALA A 260 -5.16 14.40 12.24
CA ALA A 260 -5.63 15.77 12.05
C ALA A 260 -6.01 16.03 10.57
N SER A 261 -7.24 15.72 10.21
CA SER A 261 -7.91 16.34 9.06
C SER A 261 -8.78 17.48 9.57
N THR A 262 -8.65 18.64 8.94
CA THR A 262 -9.40 19.86 9.21
C THR A 262 -10.91 19.73 9.01
N GLU A 263 -11.40 18.62 8.42
CA GLU A 263 -12.80 18.46 7.99
C GLU A 263 -13.51 17.18 8.48
N ARG A 264 -12.98 16.48 9.50
CA ARG A 264 -13.46 15.14 9.92
C ARG A 264 -13.45 14.09 8.79
N VAL A 265 -12.63 14.29 7.75
CA VAL A 265 -12.47 13.36 6.63
C VAL A 265 -11.24 12.51 6.88
N LEU A 266 -11.44 11.20 7.04
CA LEU A 266 -10.34 10.30 7.34
C LEU A 266 -9.41 10.15 6.14
N ASN A 267 -8.09 10.22 6.37
CA ASN A 267 -7.09 10.03 5.31
C ASN A 267 -7.28 8.64 4.65
N PRO A 268 -7.34 8.55 3.30
CA PRO A 268 -7.48 7.28 2.59
C PRO A 268 -6.40 6.24 2.90
N GLY A 269 -5.21 6.67 3.35
CA GLY A 269 -4.15 5.77 3.80
C GLY A 269 -4.54 4.86 4.98
N TYR A 270 -5.58 5.23 5.74
CA TYR A 270 -6.13 4.38 6.81
C TYR A 270 -7.05 3.27 6.32
N LEU A 271 -7.37 3.20 5.02
CA LEU A 271 -8.30 2.20 4.49
C LEU A 271 -7.80 0.77 4.76
N ARG A 272 -6.54 0.48 4.48
CA ARG A 272 -5.97 -0.85 4.74
C ARG A 272 -5.82 -1.16 6.24
N PRO A 273 -5.29 -0.25 7.10
CA PRO A 273 -5.31 -0.46 8.54
C PRO A 273 -6.70 -0.80 9.09
N LEU A 274 -7.73 -0.07 8.69
CA LEU A 274 -9.12 -0.32 9.11
C LEU A 274 -9.66 -1.63 8.53
N PHE A 275 -9.32 -1.95 7.28
CA PHE A 275 -9.71 -3.21 6.65
C PHE A 275 -9.14 -4.41 7.42
N LEU A 276 -7.83 -4.44 7.70
CA LEU A 276 -7.22 -5.54 8.45
C LEU A 276 -7.71 -5.60 9.89
N TYR A 277 -7.88 -4.46 10.56
CA TYR A 277 -8.50 -4.40 11.88
C TYR A 277 -9.86 -5.11 11.87
N ALA A 278 -10.72 -4.77 10.91
CA ALA A 278 -12.09 -5.25 10.90
C ALA A 278 -12.21 -6.76 10.61
N ILE A 279 -11.45 -7.28 9.64
CA ILE A 279 -11.52 -8.72 9.28
C ILE A 279 -10.86 -9.64 10.30
N GLU A 280 -10.02 -9.06 11.17
CA GLU A 280 -9.37 -9.78 12.28
C GLU A 280 -10.19 -9.69 13.58
N SER A 281 -11.14 -8.75 13.65
CA SER A 281 -12.08 -8.60 14.77
C SER A 281 -13.23 -9.61 14.70
N PHE A 282 -13.42 -10.37 15.78
CA PHE A 282 -14.62 -11.21 15.97
C PHE A 282 -15.69 -10.53 16.85
N ASP A 283 -15.36 -9.38 17.42
CA ASP A 283 -16.28 -8.58 18.20
C ASP A 283 -17.12 -7.66 17.28
N GLN A 284 -18.44 -7.60 17.51
CA GLN A 284 -19.34 -6.82 16.67
C GLN A 284 -19.10 -5.31 16.82
N GLU A 285 -18.82 -4.83 18.02
CA GLU A 285 -18.58 -3.41 18.28
C GLU A 285 -17.29 -2.94 17.57
N GLN A 286 -16.23 -3.76 17.65
CA GLN A 286 -14.97 -3.50 16.96
C GLN A 286 -15.15 -3.47 15.43
N THR A 287 -15.85 -4.45 14.84
CA THR A 287 -16.16 -4.42 13.41
C THR A 287 -16.96 -3.16 13.04
N GLN A 288 -17.98 -2.81 13.84
CA GLN A 288 -18.83 -1.65 13.56
C GLN A 288 -18.06 -0.32 13.66
N TRP A 289 -17.17 -0.20 14.63
CA TRP A 289 -16.27 0.95 14.76
C TRP A 289 -15.46 1.15 13.47
N ALA A 290 -14.84 0.09 12.95
CA ALA A 290 -14.04 0.17 11.73
C ALA A 290 -14.89 0.51 10.49
N VAL A 291 -16.09 -0.06 10.38
CA VAL A 291 -17.07 0.26 9.33
C VAL A 291 -17.42 1.75 9.35
N ASN A 292 -17.69 2.30 10.54
CA ASN A 292 -18.03 3.72 10.70
C ASN A 292 -16.87 4.63 10.32
N ARG A 293 -15.62 4.25 10.65
CA ARG A 293 -14.41 4.98 10.24
C ARG A 293 -14.16 4.91 8.74
N LEU A 294 -14.36 3.74 8.11
CA LEU A 294 -14.23 3.60 6.66
C LEU A 294 -15.22 4.49 5.90
N LYS A 295 -16.45 4.63 6.40
CA LYS A 295 -17.46 5.54 5.82
C LYS A 295 -17.05 7.03 5.89
N GLN A 296 -16.09 7.39 6.75
CA GLN A 296 -15.53 8.75 6.83
C GLN A 296 -14.43 9.02 5.81
N ILE A 297 -13.90 8.00 5.13
CA ILE A 297 -12.93 8.17 4.05
C ILE A 297 -13.68 8.63 2.80
N LYS A 298 -13.49 9.89 2.40
CA LYS A 298 -14.05 10.46 1.18
C LYS A 298 -12.97 10.57 0.11
N SER A 299 -12.70 9.47 -0.60
CA SER A 299 -11.84 9.47 -1.78
C SER A 299 -12.56 8.82 -2.96
N PRO A 300 -12.52 9.43 -4.17
CA PRO A 300 -13.18 8.87 -5.34
C PRO A 300 -12.56 7.55 -5.80
N ILE A 301 -11.31 7.27 -5.40
CA ILE A 301 -10.55 6.08 -5.84
C ILE A 301 -10.62 4.96 -4.80
N SER A 302 -10.76 5.28 -3.50
CA SER A 302 -10.60 4.31 -2.41
C SER A 302 -11.73 3.29 -2.29
N ARG A 303 -12.88 3.51 -2.94
CA ARG A 303 -14.09 2.66 -2.86
C ARG A 303 -14.49 2.32 -1.41
N SER A 304 -14.23 3.24 -0.47
CA SER A 304 -14.41 3.05 0.98
C SER A 304 -15.83 2.60 1.37
N GLY A 305 -16.85 3.11 0.68
CA GLY A 305 -18.25 2.72 0.90
C GLY A 305 -18.50 1.23 0.58
N PHE A 306 -17.94 0.71 -0.51
CA PHE A 306 -18.02 -0.71 -0.83
C PHE A 306 -17.28 -1.55 0.23
N ILE A 307 -16.06 -1.13 0.61
CA ILE A 307 -15.25 -1.84 1.61
C ILE A 307 -15.96 -1.89 2.96
N ALA A 308 -16.63 -0.82 3.37
CA ALA A 308 -17.44 -0.78 4.59
C ALA A 308 -18.58 -1.80 4.53
N SER A 309 -19.35 -1.86 3.44
CA SER A 309 -20.44 -2.85 3.26
C SER A 309 -19.92 -4.28 3.20
N PHE A 310 -18.76 -4.50 2.57
CA PHE A 310 -18.09 -5.79 2.53
C PHE A 310 -17.74 -6.27 3.95
N ILE A 311 -17.10 -5.42 4.75
CA ILE A 311 -16.68 -5.75 6.12
C ILE A 311 -17.87 -6.06 7.02
N GLU A 312 -18.95 -5.28 6.92
CA GLU A 312 -20.16 -5.49 7.70
C GLU A 312 -20.73 -6.90 7.44
N SER A 313 -20.96 -7.23 6.17
CA SER A 313 -21.46 -8.56 5.76
C SER A 313 -20.47 -9.69 6.06
N HIS A 314 -19.17 -9.46 5.85
CA HIS A 314 -18.13 -10.46 6.06
C HIS A 314 -17.93 -10.78 7.55
N GLY A 315 -17.96 -9.75 8.40
CA GLY A 315 -17.86 -9.88 9.85
C GLY A 315 -19.04 -10.65 10.45
N GLU A 316 -20.26 -10.42 9.96
CA GLU A 316 -21.44 -11.21 10.35
C GLU A 316 -21.25 -12.70 10.07
N VAL A 317 -20.80 -13.04 8.86
CA VAL A 317 -20.57 -14.44 8.48
C VAL A 317 -19.41 -15.05 9.26
N GLN A 318 -18.32 -14.31 9.49
CA GLN A 318 -17.21 -14.78 10.33
C GLN A 318 -17.67 -15.14 11.74
N ARG A 319 -18.47 -14.27 12.36
CA ARG A 319 -19.02 -14.50 13.71
C ARG A 319 -19.97 -15.69 13.73
N MET A 320 -20.89 -15.79 12.76
CA MET A 320 -21.81 -16.93 12.65
C MET A 320 -21.08 -18.27 12.50
N GLN A 321 -19.96 -18.29 11.76
CA GLN A 321 -19.20 -19.52 11.52
C GLN A 321 -18.12 -19.80 12.58
N GLY A 322 -17.83 -18.86 13.49
CA GLY A 322 -16.79 -19.00 14.50
C GLY A 322 -15.37 -19.17 13.93
N ARG A 323 -15.13 -18.75 12.69
CA ARG A 323 -13.85 -18.90 11.99
C ARG A 323 -13.63 -17.83 10.91
N ARG A 324 -12.38 -17.63 10.49
CA ARG A 324 -12.06 -16.76 9.36
C ARG A 324 -12.71 -17.28 8.07
N VAL A 325 -13.27 -16.36 7.29
CA VAL A 325 -13.92 -16.62 6.00
C VAL A 325 -13.02 -16.08 4.88
N THR A 326 -12.82 -16.87 3.83
CA THR A 326 -12.00 -16.48 2.68
C THR A 326 -12.58 -15.27 1.97
N MET A 327 -11.86 -14.15 2.01
CA MET A 327 -12.33 -12.85 1.50
C MET A 327 -12.64 -12.87 0.00
N LYS A 328 -11.75 -13.46 -0.82
CA LYS A 328 -11.95 -13.50 -2.28
C LYS A 328 -13.21 -14.29 -2.65
N ALA A 329 -13.38 -15.48 -2.09
CA ALA A 329 -14.55 -16.32 -2.34
C ALA A 329 -15.86 -15.66 -1.84
N PHE A 330 -15.83 -15.07 -0.65
CA PHE A 330 -16.98 -14.37 -0.10
C PHE A 330 -17.40 -13.16 -0.95
N CYS A 331 -16.43 -12.35 -1.39
CA CYS A 331 -16.70 -11.17 -2.21
C CYS A 331 -17.41 -11.56 -3.52
N TYR A 332 -16.91 -12.59 -4.20
CA TYR A 332 -17.54 -13.13 -5.40
C TYR A 332 -18.96 -13.64 -5.15
N GLN A 333 -19.15 -14.47 -4.13
CA GLN A 333 -20.45 -15.07 -3.83
C GLN A 333 -21.50 -14.03 -3.42
N ARG A 334 -21.10 -13.00 -2.66
CA ARG A 334 -22.03 -12.03 -2.07
C ARG A 334 -22.29 -10.81 -2.95
N PHE A 335 -21.26 -10.32 -3.65
CA PHE A 335 -21.30 -9.06 -4.38
C PHE A 335 -21.11 -9.22 -5.90
N GLY A 336 -20.79 -10.42 -6.39
CA GLY A 336 -20.59 -10.68 -7.83
C GLY A 336 -19.37 -9.99 -8.44
N VAL A 337 -18.46 -9.46 -7.59
CA VAL A 337 -17.27 -8.73 -8.01
C VAL A 337 -16.06 -9.18 -7.19
N PRO A 338 -14.83 -9.12 -7.75
CA PRO A 338 -13.60 -9.28 -6.98
C PRO A 338 -13.45 -8.20 -5.91
N LEU A 339 -12.68 -8.52 -4.87
CA LEU A 339 -12.37 -7.55 -3.82
C LEU A 339 -11.53 -6.39 -4.40
N PRO A 340 -11.89 -5.12 -4.13
CA PRO A 340 -11.11 -3.96 -4.58
C PRO A 340 -9.70 -3.92 -4.00
N TYR A 341 -8.82 -3.16 -4.66
CA TYR A 341 -7.46 -2.87 -4.21
C TYR A 341 -7.42 -1.85 -3.06
N PHE A 342 -6.36 -1.90 -2.23
CA PHE A 342 -6.19 -0.97 -1.10
C PHE A 342 -4.77 -0.77 -0.58
#